data_AF-A0A1F7D9F6-F1
#
_entry.id   AF-A0A1F7D9F6-F1
#
_cell.length_a   1.000
_cell.length_b   1.000
_cell.length_c   1.000
_cell.angle_alpha   90.00
_cell.angle_beta   90.00
_cell.angle_gamma   90.00
#
_symmetry.space_group_name_H-M   'P 1'
#
loop_
_entity.id
_entity.type
_entity.pdbx_description
1 polymer ?
#
loop_
_entity_poly.entity_id
_entity_poly.type
_entity_poly.pdbx_seq_one_letter_code
_entity_poly.pdbx_strand_id
1 'polypeptide(L)'
;MLVYALGPLSRFVGTFLDIRAPWKHAWPNAWAELLLLSWPIALLLARPQDEQGSGELSTLWKIARRSLPAGVMVGCLLLSFSRAAFLVFLGQSIVLLLWSLQRRVAWRRAAMIALSVLAIGLIFFGLSNHLRSRSHPVQSLSEKALFLAPEGSSSVSERRTFWTQAFRLANEHPLFGSGPGSFRFVQTPLMRAPLATSDHAHNLFLKLAAERGWMAAALAFTLLCIVLLPLLKGLLPAMRCPLQGCPFSCVLARIPRYELTLKRALLLTAVLGVLAHNLVDFNLHFIAISLPTVLILAMLPHAGGSKLNKKFVHIAGCALAVVLLFATVHESFYAATSTLARRADAQGKSQQALRWYRWSTGEWYSRDRSLALARLQMKMEARAEALATIRRYTQELNPADVRGWHLQAEIALAGQDTALAMTSLRQAYDLGRYADLRILQGLLPLLALQSNTELAERKAEFSEVLQKYYDAILRNSHYIALSPNVEAFVDVAELMAVLYPSEAPRYQVMAAGVDRQARTERQKLSEFRSQVIW
;
A
#
# COMPACT_ATOMS: atom_id res chain seq x y z
N MET A 1 -16.11 -9.65 12.87
CA MET A 1 -17.04 -8.88 13.72
C MET A 1 -16.54 -8.77 15.15
N LEU A 2 -16.28 -9.88 15.85
CA LEU A 2 -15.77 -9.85 17.24
C LEU A 2 -14.51 -9.00 17.41
N VAL A 3 -13.53 -9.13 16.51
CA VAL A 3 -12.31 -8.29 16.50
C VAL A 3 -12.60 -6.80 16.39
N TYR A 4 -13.69 -6.38 15.74
CA TYR A 4 -14.08 -4.97 15.65
C TYR A 4 -14.91 -4.52 16.85
N ALA A 5 -15.83 -5.35 17.34
CA ALA A 5 -16.68 -4.98 18.46
C ALA A 5 -15.89 -4.91 19.77
N LEU A 6 -14.98 -5.86 19.98
CA LEU A 6 -14.22 -6.03 21.23
C LEU A 6 -12.77 -5.54 21.12
N GLY A 7 -12.23 -5.50 19.91
CA GLY A 7 -10.85 -5.11 19.68
C GLY A 7 -10.69 -3.59 19.54
N PRO A 8 -9.45 -3.11 19.72
CA PRO A 8 -9.20 -1.69 19.85
C PRO A 8 -9.21 -0.94 18.52
N LEU A 9 -9.28 -1.65 17.38
CA LEU A 9 -9.26 -1.04 16.06
C LEU A 9 -10.55 -0.26 15.78
N SER A 10 -10.40 1.01 15.46
CA SER A 10 -11.51 1.93 15.14
C SER A 10 -12.20 1.65 13.80
N ARG A 11 -11.59 0.82 12.94
CA ARG A 11 -12.10 0.44 11.63
C ARG A 11 -12.13 -1.07 11.51
N PHE A 12 -13.12 -1.61 10.79
CA PHE A 12 -13.17 -3.04 10.53
C PHE A 12 -12.19 -3.42 9.42
N VAL A 13 -11.32 -4.39 9.74
CA VAL A 13 -10.20 -4.82 8.86
C VAL A 13 -10.32 -6.28 8.41
N GLY A 14 -11.37 -6.98 8.84
CA GLY A 14 -11.55 -8.40 8.53
C GLY A 14 -10.31 -9.24 8.87
N THR A 15 -9.77 -9.95 7.87
CA THR A 15 -8.56 -10.76 7.97
C THR A 15 -7.28 -10.02 7.59
N PHE A 16 -7.35 -8.74 7.21
CA PHE A 16 -6.19 -7.92 6.83
C PHE A 16 -5.60 -7.24 8.07
N LEU A 17 -5.03 -8.06 8.95
CA LEU A 17 -4.54 -7.71 10.27
C LEU A 17 -3.33 -8.59 10.62
N ASP A 18 -2.23 -8.00 11.08
CA ASP A 18 -1.22 -8.73 11.86
C ASP A 18 -1.59 -8.68 13.34
N ILE A 19 -2.00 -9.83 13.88
CA ILE A 19 -2.47 -9.99 15.27
C ILE A 19 -1.35 -9.63 16.26
N ARG A 20 -0.07 -9.70 15.88
CA ARG A 20 1.06 -9.40 16.78
C ARG A 20 1.31 -7.91 16.98
N ALA A 21 0.84 -7.07 16.06
CA ALA A 21 0.90 -5.61 16.20
C ALA A 21 -0.31 -4.95 15.49
N PRO A 22 -1.53 -5.15 16.01
CA PRO A 22 -2.77 -4.75 15.33
C PRO A 22 -2.82 -3.26 15.01
N TRP A 23 -2.32 -2.41 15.92
CA TRP A 23 -2.32 -0.95 15.77
C TRP A 23 -1.40 -0.43 14.66
N LYS A 24 -0.42 -1.23 14.23
CA LYS A 24 0.56 -0.85 13.19
C LYS A 24 0.28 -1.52 11.85
N HIS A 25 -0.39 -2.67 11.86
CA HIS A 25 -0.51 -3.58 10.72
C HIS A 25 -1.96 -4.00 10.50
N ALA A 26 -2.82 -3.02 10.23
CA ALA A 26 -4.21 -3.20 9.88
C ALA A 26 -4.51 -2.48 8.56
N TRP A 27 -5.13 -3.18 7.59
CA TRP A 27 -5.37 -2.64 6.24
C TRP A 27 -6.88 -2.59 5.92
N PRO A 28 -7.62 -1.62 6.47
CA PRO A 28 -9.06 -1.50 6.23
C PRO A 28 -9.42 -1.23 4.76
N ASN A 29 -8.52 -0.59 3.99
CA ASN A 29 -8.77 -0.32 2.57
C ASN A 29 -8.59 -1.58 1.71
N ALA A 30 -7.65 -2.47 2.05
CA ALA A 30 -7.51 -3.77 1.41
C ALA A 30 -8.71 -4.66 1.71
N TRP A 31 -9.20 -4.65 2.96
CA TRP A 31 -10.45 -5.32 3.32
C TRP A 31 -11.65 -4.78 2.53
N ALA A 32 -11.78 -3.45 2.42
CA ALA A 32 -12.85 -2.84 1.64
C ALA A 32 -12.79 -3.25 0.16
N GLU A 33 -11.61 -3.31 -0.43
CA GLU A 33 -11.42 -3.75 -1.81
C GLU A 33 -11.79 -5.23 -2.01
N LEU A 34 -11.43 -6.11 -1.06
CA LEU A 34 -11.90 -7.50 -1.09
C LEU A 34 -13.43 -7.58 -1.08
N LEU A 35 -14.10 -6.74 -0.29
CA LEU A 35 -15.56 -6.69 -0.27
C LEU A 35 -16.15 -6.18 -1.58
N LEU A 36 -15.54 -5.16 -2.22
CA LEU A 36 -15.92 -4.68 -3.56
C LEU A 36 -15.80 -5.79 -4.62
N LEU A 37 -14.80 -6.66 -4.48
CA LEU A 37 -14.61 -7.85 -5.32
C LEU A 37 -15.65 -8.94 -5.03
N SER A 38 -15.98 -9.18 -3.77
CA SER A 38 -16.75 -10.35 -3.35
C SER A 38 -18.27 -10.17 -3.35
N TRP A 39 -18.81 -8.98 -3.07
CA TRP A 39 -20.26 -8.79 -2.98
C TRP A 39 -21.03 -9.12 -4.28
N PRO A 40 -20.54 -8.82 -5.50
CA PRO A 40 -21.22 -9.21 -6.73
C PRO A 40 -21.17 -10.73 -6.93
N ILE A 41 -20.09 -11.37 -6.48
CA ILE A 41 -19.91 -12.83 -6.53
C ILE A 41 -20.86 -13.52 -5.55
N ALA A 42 -21.07 -12.95 -4.37
CA ALA A 42 -22.03 -13.45 -3.40
C ALA A 42 -23.46 -13.51 -3.99
N LEU A 43 -23.88 -12.47 -4.73
CA LEU A 43 -25.15 -12.47 -5.46
C LEU A 43 -25.19 -13.51 -6.60
N LEU A 44 -24.05 -13.81 -7.22
CA LEU A 44 -23.95 -14.84 -8.27
C LEU A 44 -24.11 -16.26 -7.68
N LEU A 45 -23.49 -16.53 -6.54
CA LEU A 45 -23.51 -17.84 -5.88
C LEU A 45 -24.84 -18.13 -5.20
N ALA A 46 -25.57 -17.09 -4.77
CA ALA A 46 -26.89 -17.22 -4.17
C ALA A 46 -28.02 -17.56 -5.17
N ARG A 47 -27.70 -18.03 -6.39
CA ARG A 47 -28.71 -18.41 -7.39
C ARG A 47 -29.31 -19.79 -7.13
N PRO A 48 -30.62 -19.97 -7.29
CA PRO A 48 -31.23 -21.30 -7.28
C PRO A 48 -30.78 -22.10 -8.50
N GLN A 49 -30.57 -23.41 -8.33
CA GLN A 49 -30.34 -24.33 -9.45
C GLN A 49 -31.65 -24.84 -10.07
N ASP A 50 -32.74 -24.93 -9.29
CA ASP A 50 -34.09 -25.21 -9.78
C ASP A 50 -35.06 -24.77 -8.67
N GLU A 51 -36.10 -24.01 -8.98
CA GLU A 51 -37.22 -23.78 -8.06
C GLU A 51 -38.38 -23.09 -8.81
N GLN A 52 -39.31 -23.89 -9.33
CA GLN A 52 -40.60 -23.44 -9.86
C GLN A 52 -41.64 -23.37 -8.73
N GLY A 53 -42.45 -22.30 -8.75
CA GLY A 53 -43.71 -22.17 -8.01
C GLY A 53 -43.58 -21.77 -6.54
N SER A 54 -43.89 -20.52 -6.18
CA SER A 54 -44.30 -20.14 -4.81
C SER A 54 -44.87 -18.70 -4.74
N GLY A 55 -45.81 -18.44 -3.82
CA GLY A 55 -46.56 -17.15 -3.68
C GLY A 55 -45.74 -15.92 -3.22
N GLU A 56 -46.38 -14.76 -3.04
CA GLU A 56 -45.68 -13.47 -2.79
C GLU A 56 -44.81 -13.44 -1.53
N LEU A 57 -45.29 -13.93 -0.38
CA LEU A 57 -44.52 -13.96 0.88
C LEU A 57 -43.27 -14.83 0.78
N SER A 58 -43.39 -15.97 0.09
CA SER A 58 -42.26 -16.85 -0.19
C SER A 58 -41.22 -16.21 -1.10
N THR A 59 -41.65 -15.28 -1.96
CA THR A 59 -40.77 -14.57 -2.90
C THR A 59 -39.91 -13.55 -2.15
N LEU A 60 -40.47 -12.82 -1.18
CA LEU A 60 -39.73 -11.88 -0.33
C LEU A 60 -38.70 -12.60 0.55
N TRP A 61 -39.07 -13.69 1.22
CA TRP A 61 -38.14 -14.49 2.02
C TRP A 61 -36.99 -15.06 1.17
N LYS A 62 -37.30 -15.57 -0.04
CA LYS A 62 -36.28 -16.04 -1.00
C LYS A 62 -35.33 -14.91 -1.40
N ILE A 63 -35.83 -13.70 -1.66
CA ILE A 63 -34.98 -12.54 -2.00
C ILE A 63 -34.08 -12.15 -0.81
N ALA A 64 -34.63 -12.08 0.40
CA ALA A 64 -33.89 -11.75 1.61
C ALA A 64 -32.77 -12.78 1.87
N ARG A 65 -33.09 -14.07 1.83
CA ARG A 65 -32.11 -15.16 2.00
C ARG A 65 -30.98 -15.09 0.98
N ARG A 66 -31.29 -14.78 -0.28
CA ARG A 66 -30.29 -14.64 -1.36
C ARG A 66 -29.44 -13.38 -1.23
N SER A 67 -30.03 -12.31 -0.71
CA SER A 67 -29.36 -11.03 -0.52
C SER A 67 -28.50 -10.99 0.74
N LEU A 68 -28.72 -11.91 1.69
CA LEU A 68 -28.05 -11.93 3.00
C LEU A 68 -26.52 -11.88 2.92
N PRO A 69 -25.81 -12.73 2.15
CA PRO A 69 -24.35 -12.68 2.12
C PRO A 69 -23.81 -11.36 1.56
N ALA A 70 -24.42 -10.85 0.48
CA ALA A 70 -24.05 -9.57 -0.12
C ALA A 70 -24.38 -8.39 0.81
N GLY A 71 -25.52 -8.43 1.50
CA GLY A 71 -25.91 -7.42 2.48
C GLY A 71 -24.93 -7.36 3.66
N VAL A 72 -24.54 -8.50 4.23
CA VAL A 72 -23.51 -8.55 5.29
C VAL A 72 -22.18 -7.99 4.78
N MET A 73 -21.76 -8.32 3.55
CA MET A 73 -20.55 -7.75 2.95
C MET A 73 -20.64 -6.23 2.79
N VAL A 74 -21.79 -5.69 2.37
CA VAL A 74 -22.02 -4.23 2.31
C VAL A 74 -21.99 -3.60 3.70
N GLY A 75 -22.56 -4.25 4.72
CA GLY A 75 -22.44 -3.80 6.11
C GLY A 75 -20.98 -3.75 6.57
N CYS A 76 -20.19 -4.78 6.22
CA CYS A 76 -18.75 -4.83 6.49
C CYS A 76 -17.97 -3.75 5.72
N LEU A 77 -18.42 -3.38 4.51
CA LEU A 77 -17.84 -2.31 3.71
C LEU A 77 -18.04 -0.96 4.41
N LEU A 78 -19.24 -0.70 4.93
CA LEU A 78 -19.54 0.49 5.73
C LEU A 78 -18.66 0.56 6.99
N LEU A 79 -18.47 -0.56 7.69
CA LEU A 79 -17.58 -0.65 8.86
C LEU A 79 -16.08 -0.49 8.54
N SER A 80 -15.68 -0.61 7.27
CA SER A 80 -14.29 -0.30 6.86
C SER A 80 -14.02 1.21 6.89
N PHE A 81 -15.08 2.02 6.81
CA PHE A 81 -15.00 3.48 6.71
C PHE A 81 -14.03 3.96 5.59
N SER A 82 -13.91 3.21 4.49
CA SER A 82 -13.11 3.60 3.32
C SER A 82 -13.91 4.48 2.36
N ARG A 83 -13.56 5.77 2.28
CA ARG A 83 -14.22 6.75 1.40
C ARG A 83 -14.08 6.38 -0.09
N ALA A 84 -12.89 5.94 -0.49
CA ALA A 84 -12.64 5.48 -1.85
C ALA A 84 -13.54 4.27 -2.17
N ALA A 85 -13.69 3.34 -1.22
CA ALA A 85 -14.53 2.18 -1.44
C ALA A 85 -16.03 2.52 -1.56
N PHE A 86 -16.52 3.54 -0.85
CA PHE A 86 -17.90 4.02 -1.02
C PHE A 86 -18.15 4.60 -2.41
N LEU A 87 -17.21 5.41 -2.92
CA LEU A 87 -17.30 5.95 -4.28
C LEU A 87 -17.27 4.84 -5.33
N VAL A 88 -16.42 3.84 -5.14
CA VAL A 88 -16.33 2.68 -6.03
C VAL A 88 -17.59 1.83 -5.97
N PHE A 89 -18.15 1.59 -4.78
CA PHE A 89 -19.41 0.85 -4.61
C PHE A 89 -20.58 1.56 -5.30
N LEU A 90 -20.63 2.90 -5.24
CA LEU A 90 -21.59 3.69 -6.01
C LEU A 90 -21.40 3.47 -7.52
N GLY A 91 -20.15 3.51 -8.01
CA GLY A 91 -19.83 3.18 -9.40
C GLY A 91 -20.27 1.78 -9.82
N GLN A 92 -20.05 0.77 -8.96
CA GLN A 92 -20.51 -0.60 -9.20
C GLN A 92 -22.04 -0.71 -9.25
N SER A 93 -22.74 0.05 -8.40
CA SER A 93 -24.20 0.13 -8.39
C SER A 93 -24.74 0.74 -9.69
N ILE A 94 -24.07 1.78 -10.21
CA ILE A 94 -24.39 2.39 -11.51
C ILE A 94 -24.18 1.39 -12.65
N VAL A 95 -23.07 0.64 -12.66
CA VAL A 95 -22.81 -0.39 -13.69
C VAL A 95 -23.94 -1.43 -13.72
N LEU A 96 -24.39 -1.92 -12.57
CA LEU A 96 -25.50 -2.87 -12.50
C LEU A 96 -26.84 -2.25 -12.87
N LEU A 97 -27.07 -0.99 -12.52
CA LEU A 97 -28.26 -0.24 -12.94
C LEU A 97 -28.32 -0.14 -14.47
N LEU A 98 -27.25 0.32 -15.11
CA LEU A 98 -27.16 0.43 -16.57
C LEU A 98 -27.40 -0.93 -17.25
N TRP A 99 -26.78 -1.99 -16.72
CA TRP A 99 -27.03 -3.35 -17.19
C TRP A 99 -28.51 -3.75 -17.05
N SER A 100 -29.13 -3.47 -15.91
CA SER A 100 -30.54 -3.84 -15.64
C SER A 100 -31.51 -3.12 -16.58
N LEU A 101 -31.26 -1.84 -16.85
CA LEU A 101 -32.03 -1.01 -17.80
C LEU A 101 -31.86 -1.54 -19.23
N GLN A 102 -30.63 -1.81 -19.64
CA GLN A 102 -30.28 -2.33 -20.97
C GLN A 102 -30.92 -3.70 -21.24
N ARG A 103 -31.02 -4.56 -20.22
CA ARG A 103 -31.65 -5.89 -20.31
C ARG A 103 -33.15 -5.88 -20.01
N ARG A 104 -33.75 -4.71 -19.78
CA ARG A 104 -35.15 -4.55 -19.38
C ARG A 104 -35.54 -5.50 -18.24
N VAL A 105 -34.63 -5.70 -17.28
CA VAL A 105 -34.93 -6.48 -16.08
C VAL A 105 -36.07 -5.77 -15.37
N ALA A 106 -37.05 -6.54 -14.87
CA ALA A 106 -38.18 -5.97 -14.13
C ALA A 106 -37.65 -5.10 -12.98
N TRP A 107 -37.81 -3.77 -13.10
CA TRP A 107 -37.22 -2.80 -12.18
C TRP A 107 -37.61 -3.08 -10.73
N ARG A 108 -38.84 -3.56 -10.50
CA ARG A 108 -39.33 -3.99 -9.18
C ARG A 108 -38.46 -5.07 -8.56
N ARG A 109 -38.07 -6.09 -9.33
CA ARG A 109 -37.20 -7.19 -8.84
C ARG A 109 -35.79 -6.69 -8.54
N ALA A 110 -35.22 -5.87 -9.42
CA ALA A 110 -33.90 -5.29 -9.21
C ALA A 110 -33.88 -4.38 -7.96
N ALA A 111 -34.90 -3.53 -7.82
CA ALA A 111 -35.08 -2.64 -6.67
C ALA A 111 -35.25 -3.43 -5.36
N MET A 112 -36.05 -4.50 -5.35
CA MET A 112 -36.22 -5.35 -4.16
C MET A 112 -34.91 -6.00 -3.72
N ILE A 113 -34.09 -6.51 -4.65
CA ILE A 113 -32.78 -7.09 -4.32
C ILE A 113 -31.86 -6.00 -3.75
N ALA A 114 -31.77 -4.86 -4.42
CA ALA A 114 -30.93 -3.74 -3.98
C ALA A 114 -31.34 -3.24 -2.58
N LEU A 115 -32.65 -3.07 -2.35
CA LEU A 115 -33.20 -2.65 -1.06
C LEU A 115 -32.95 -3.71 0.02
N SER A 116 -33.06 -5.00 -0.31
CA SER A 116 -32.78 -6.09 0.63
C SER A 116 -31.31 -6.14 1.02
N VAL A 117 -30.38 -6.02 0.06
CA VAL A 117 -28.93 -5.93 0.31
C VAL A 117 -28.63 -4.72 1.20
N LEU A 118 -29.20 -3.55 0.90
CA LEU A 118 -28.99 -2.33 1.66
C LEU A 118 -29.55 -2.45 3.08
N ALA A 119 -30.78 -2.91 3.25
CA ALA A 119 -31.42 -3.06 4.55
C ALA A 119 -30.63 -4.02 5.46
N ILE A 120 -30.24 -5.18 4.93
CA ILE A 120 -29.41 -6.16 5.67
C ILE A 120 -28.05 -5.53 6.03
N GLY A 121 -27.41 -4.80 5.10
CA GLY A 121 -26.15 -4.13 5.36
C GLY A 121 -26.24 -3.05 6.43
N LEU A 122 -27.30 -2.24 6.42
CA LEU A 122 -27.55 -1.20 7.44
C LEU A 122 -27.86 -1.80 8.81
N ILE A 123 -28.65 -2.88 8.88
CA ILE A 123 -28.92 -3.61 10.12
C ILE A 123 -27.61 -4.16 10.69
N PHE A 124 -26.79 -4.82 9.85
CA PHE A 124 -25.51 -5.38 10.29
C PHE A 124 -24.53 -4.31 10.76
N PHE A 125 -24.44 -3.20 10.04
CA PHE A 125 -23.63 -2.03 10.41
C PHE A 125 -24.08 -1.44 11.75
N GLY A 126 -25.39 -1.23 11.94
CA GLY A 126 -25.98 -0.69 13.16
C GLY A 126 -25.75 -1.59 14.36
N LEU A 127 -26.01 -2.90 14.23
CA LEU A 127 -25.79 -3.88 15.28
C LEU A 127 -24.31 -3.95 15.69
N SER A 128 -23.40 -3.94 14.71
CA SER A 128 -21.96 -4.00 14.97
C SER A 128 -21.46 -2.76 15.71
N ASN A 129 -21.95 -1.57 15.35
CA ASN A 129 -21.60 -0.34 16.04
C ASN A 129 -22.23 -0.24 17.42
N HIS A 130 -23.47 -0.73 17.59
CA HIS A 130 -24.11 -0.80 18.91
C HIS A 130 -23.35 -1.72 19.87
N LEU A 131 -22.85 -2.86 19.36
CA LEU A 131 -22.01 -3.74 20.17
C LEU A 131 -20.67 -3.08 20.51
N ARG A 132 -20.04 -2.41 19.54
CA ARG A 132 -18.79 -1.67 19.78
C ARG A 132 -18.95 -0.56 20.80
N SER A 133 -20.03 0.23 20.75
CA SER A 133 -20.25 1.38 21.65
C SER A 133 -20.34 1.01 23.12
N ARG A 134 -20.51 -0.29 23.46
CA ARG A 134 -20.47 -0.76 24.85
C ARG A 134 -19.06 -0.82 25.43
N SER A 135 -18.03 -0.90 24.59
CA SER A 135 -16.65 -1.12 25.03
C SER A 135 -15.66 -0.13 24.43
N HIS A 136 -15.95 0.44 23.26
CA HIS A 136 -15.04 1.32 22.52
C HIS A 136 -15.80 2.45 21.81
N PRO A 137 -15.15 3.61 21.58
CA PRO A 137 -15.74 4.68 20.79
C PRO A 137 -15.99 4.23 19.34
N VAL A 138 -17.12 4.67 18.79
CA VAL A 138 -17.54 4.42 17.41
C VAL A 138 -17.14 5.60 16.54
N GLN A 139 -16.55 5.33 15.36
CA GLN A 139 -16.23 6.39 14.41
C GLN A 139 -17.50 7.05 13.86
N SER A 140 -17.54 8.38 13.87
CA SER A 140 -18.60 9.14 13.23
C SER A 140 -18.47 9.12 11.70
N LEU A 141 -19.55 8.75 11.00
CA LEU A 141 -19.62 8.84 9.54
C LEU A 141 -19.59 10.30 9.05
N SER A 142 -20.23 11.23 9.78
CA SER A 142 -20.30 12.65 9.40
C SER A 142 -18.95 13.34 9.52
N GLU A 143 -18.21 13.10 10.61
CA GLU A 143 -16.85 13.66 10.79
C GLU A 143 -15.89 13.17 9.69
N LYS A 144 -16.03 11.92 9.27
CA LYS A 144 -15.20 11.34 8.21
C LYS A 144 -15.56 11.86 6.82
N ALA A 145 -16.85 12.10 6.57
CA ALA A 145 -17.32 12.75 5.35
C ALA A 145 -16.88 14.23 5.27
N LEU A 146 -16.82 14.92 6.42
CA LEU A 146 -16.40 16.33 6.53
C LEU A 146 -14.87 16.53 6.68
N PHE A 147 -14.06 15.47 6.58
CA PHE A 147 -12.60 15.52 6.74
C PHE A 147 -12.10 16.03 8.11
N LEU A 148 -12.94 16.00 9.15
CA LEU A 148 -12.62 16.51 10.49
C LEU A 148 -11.88 15.49 11.36
N ALA A 149 -11.82 14.22 10.93
CA ALA A 149 -11.08 13.20 11.66
C ALA A 149 -9.55 13.46 11.63
N PRO A 150 -8.79 13.17 12.70
CA PRO A 150 -7.33 13.35 12.75
C PRO A 150 -6.55 12.63 11.64
N GLU A 151 -7.11 11.53 11.12
CA GLU A 151 -6.58 10.74 9.99
C GLU A 151 -6.94 11.34 8.60
N GLY A 152 -7.85 12.33 8.56
CA GLY A 152 -8.68 12.65 7.40
C GLY A 152 -8.07 13.61 6.38
N SER A 153 -7.23 14.56 6.82
CA SER A 153 -6.59 15.58 5.97
C SER A 153 -5.25 15.14 5.39
N SER A 154 -4.52 14.26 6.07
CA SER A 154 -3.22 13.72 5.62
C SER A 154 -3.36 12.76 4.44
N SER A 155 -4.36 11.88 4.45
CA SER A 155 -4.42 10.75 3.50
C SER A 155 -4.67 11.14 2.03
N VAL A 156 -5.33 12.25 1.71
CA VAL A 156 -5.56 12.68 0.30
C VAL A 156 -4.43 13.58 -0.22
N SER A 157 -3.95 14.48 0.63
CA SER A 157 -2.84 15.39 0.31
C SER A 157 -1.51 14.62 0.13
N GLU A 158 -1.26 13.61 0.95
CA GLU A 158 -0.11 12.70 0.81
C GLU A 158 -0.18 11.88 -0.48
N ARG A 159 -1.33 11.30 -0.82
CA ARG A 159 -1.49 10.55 -2.08
C ARG A 159 -1.19 11.41 -3.30
N ARG A 160 -1.68 12.66 -3.34
CA ARG A 160 -1.38 13.59 -4.43
C ARG A 160 0.12 13.86 -4.53
N THR A 161 0.80 13.97 -3.39
CA THR A 161 2.25 14.11 -3.33
C THR A 161 2.94 12.86 -3.90
N PHE A 162 2.52 11.66 -3.50
CA PHE A 162 3.06 10.41 -4.05
C PHE A 162 2.79 10.25 -5.55
N TRP A 163 1.64 10.69 -6.06
CA TRP A 163 1.35 10.69 -7.50
C TRP A 163 2.30 11.60 -8.28
N THR A 164 2.55 12.79 -7.74
CA THR A 164 3.47 13.76 -8.35
C THR A 164 4.90 13.21 -8.36
N GLN A 165 5.32 12.59 -7.26
CA GLN A 165 6.63 11.93 -7.16
C GLN A 165 6.75 10.74 -8.11
N ALA A 166 5.73 9.89 -8.19
CA ALA A 166 5.70 8.75 -9.11
C ALA A 166 5.77 9.18 -10.57
N PHE A 167 5.05 10.25 -10.94
CA PHE A 167 5.11 10.81 -12.27
C PHE A 167 6.50 11.35 -12.61
N ARG A 168 7.14 12.06 -11.67
CA ARG A 168 8.52 12.52 -11.83
C ARG A 168 9.49 11.36 -12.02
N LEU A 169 9.44 10.36 -11.16
CA LEU A 169 10.29 9.15 -11.24
C LEU A 169 10.07 8.38 -12.56
N ALA A 170 8.82 8.29 -13.03
CA ALA A 170 8.52 7.68 -14.31
C ALA A 170 9.13 8.44 -15.49
N ASN A 171 9.27 9.78 -15.40
CA ASN A 171 9.93 10.58 -16.43
C ASN A 171 11.46 10.53 -16.36
N GLU A 172 12.03 10.30 -15.18
CA GLU A 172 13.47 10.09 -14.99
C GLU A 172 13.91 8.73 -15.60
N HIS A 173 13.06 7.70 -15.54
CA HIS A 173 13.32 6.37 -16.10
C HIS A 173 12.16 5.85 -16.98
N PRO A 174 11.92 6.44 -18.17
CA PRO A 174 10.67 6.25 -18.93
C PRO A 174 10.49 4.85 -19.54
N LEU A 175 11.56 4.13 -19.85
CA LEU A 175 11.48 2.85 -20.55
C LEU A 175 11.25 1.68 -19.59
N PHE A 176 12.13 1.54 -18.59
CA PHE A 176 12.16 0.39 -17.68
C PHE A 176 11.89 0.75 -16.21
N GLY A 177 11.69 2.03 -15.89
CA GLY A 177 11.53 2.50 -14.51
C GLY A 177 12.76 2.22 -13.64
N SER A 178 12.59 2.35 -12.34
CA SER A 178 13.63 2.07 -11.34
C SER A 178 13.66 0.62 -10.84
N GLY A 179 12.85 -0.27 -11.42
CA GLY A 179 12.74 -1.68 -11.07
C GLY A 179 11.55 -2.02 -10.14
N PRO A 180 11.05 -3.27 -10.14
CA PRO A 180 9.94 -3.70 -9.28
C PRO A 180 10.17 -3.46 -7.78
N GLY A 181 9.20 -2.84 -7.11
CA GLY A 181 9.27 -2.58 -5.66
C GLY A 181 10.27 -1.49 -5.24
N SER A 182 10.86 -0.77 -6.20
CA SER A 182 11.85 0.29 -5.95
C SER A 182 11.27 1.57 -5.35
N PHE A 183 9.96 1.80 -5.50
CA PHE A 183 9.32 3.10 -5.20
C PHE A 183 9.68 3.63 -3.80
N ARG A 184 9.70 2.76 -2.78
CA ARG A 184 10.05 3.13 -1.40
C ARG A 184 11.44 3.74 -1.23
N PHE A 185 12.39 3.37 -2.10
CA PHE A 185 13.79 3.81 -2.03
C PHE A 185 14.01 5.05 -2.89
N VAL A 186 13.51 5.01 -4.14
CA VAL A 186 13.74 6.11 -5.09
C VAL A 186 12.86 7.33 -4.82
N GLN A 187 11.76 7.17 -4.06
CA GLN A 187 10.92 8.30 -3.64
C GLN A 187 11.56 9.12 -2.50
N THR A 188 12.47 8.54 -1.72
CA THR A 188 13.03 9.15 -0.51
C THR A 188 13.62 10.55 -0.74
N PRO A 189 14.38 10.82 -1.83
CA PRO A 189 14.91 12.17 -2.11
C PRO A 189 13.83 13.22 -2.38
N LEU A 190 12.61 12.80 -2.73
CA LEU A 190 11.50 13.69 -3.08
C LEU A 190 10.59 14.01 -1.89
N MET A 191 10.86 13.45 -0.71
CA MET A 191 10.06 13.69 0.49
C MET A 191 10.07 15.16 0.89
N ARG A 192 8.91 15.65 1.34
CA ARG A 192 8.74 17.04 1.81
C ARG A 192 8.48 17.15 3.31
N ALA A 193 8.22 16.02 3.97
CA ALA A 193 7.91 15.92 5.38
C ALA A 193 8.59 14.67 5.98
N PRO A 194 8.93 14.70 7.28
CA PRO A 194 9.53 13.57 7.99
C PRO A 194 8.68 12.32 7.89
N LEU A 195 9.31 11.19 7.54
CA LEU A 195 8.68 9.87 7.44
C LEU A 195 7.49 9.78 6.47
N ALA A 196 7.32 10.75 5.57
CA ALA A 196 6.32 10.72 4.50
C ALA A 196 6.77 9.78 3.36
N THR A 197 6.99 8.51 3.71
CA THR A 197 7.42 7.43 2.81
C THR A 197 6.23 6.51 2.50
N SER A 198 6.27 5.88 1.32
CA SER A 198 5.28 4.87 0.93
C SER A 198 5.92 3.78 0.08
N ASP A 199 5.37 2.57 0.17
CA ASP A 199 5.76 1.42 -0.64
C ASP A 199 5.24 1.52 -2.09
N HIS A 200 4.33 2.44 -2.36
CA HIS A 200 3.75 2.63 -3.68
C HIS A 200 3.06 3.97 -3.85
N ALA A 201 2.90 4.38 -5.12
CA ALA A 201 2.18 5.59 -5.49
C ALA A 201 0.67 5.58 -5.18
N HIS A 202 0.09 4.50 -4.65
CA HIS A 202 -1.38 4.37 -4.46
C HIS A 202 -2.21 4.57 -5.75
N ASN A 203 -1.61 4.35 -6.91
CA ASN A 203 -2.26 4.33 -8.21
C ASN A 203 -1.60 3.27 -9.08
N LEU A 204 -2.38 2.35 -9.62
CA LEU A 204 -1.88 1.22 -10.42
C LEU A 204 -0.95 1.66 -11.56
N PHE A 205 -1.38 2.61 -12.37
CA PHE A 205 -0.63 3.03 -13.55
C PHE A 205 0.61 3.84 -13.19
N LEU A 206 0.53 4.74 -12.21
CA LEU A 206 1.70 5.47 -11.73
C LEU A 206 2.72 4.55 -11.05
N LYS A 207 2.26 3.52 -10.32
CA LYS A 207 3.16 2.51 -9.76
C LYS A 207 3.87 1.73 -10.87
N LEU A 208 3.14 1.29 -11.90
CA LEU A 208 3.75 0.62 -13.06
C LEU A 208 4.72 1.55 -13.79
N ALA A 209 4.36 2.81 -13.98
CA ALA A 209 5.21 3.78 -14.67
C ALA A 209 6.51 4.08 -13.91
N ALA A 210 6.43 4.31 -12.59
CA ALA A 210 7.61 4.59 -11.77
C ALA A 210 8.55 3.37 -11.64
N GLU A 211 8.00 2.17 -11.46
CA GLU A 211 8.80 0.96 -11.22
C GLU A 211 9.21 0.21 -12.49
N ARG A 212 8.44 0.32 -13.58
CA ARG A 212 8.63 -0.47 -14.81
C ARG A 212 8.58 0.36 -16.09
N GLY A 213 8.48 1.69 -15.97
CA GLY A 213 8.44 2.62 -17.10
C GLY A 213 7.06 2.80 -17.72
N TRP A 214 6.92 3.88 -18.49
CA TRP A 214 5.71 4.20 -19.24
C TRP A 214 5.33 3.11 -20.23
N MET A 215 6.30 2.39 -20.79
CA MET A 215 6.04 1.28 -21.70
C MET A 215 5.25 0.15 -21.03
N ALA A 216 5.64 -0.25 -19.82
CA ALA A 216 4.91 -1.27 -19.06
C ALA A 216 3.52 -0.79 -18.64
N ALA A 217 3.39 0.47 -18.21
CA ALA A 217 2.10 1.07 -17.87
C ALA A 217 1.15 1.12 -19.08
N ALA A 218 1.66 1.53 -20.25
CA ALA A 218 0.90 1.57 -21.49
C ALA A 218 0.46 0.16 -21.93
N LEU A 219 1.36 -0.83 -21.89
CA LEU A 219 1.04 -2.21 -22.23
C LEU A 219 -0.06 -2.78 -21.32
N ALA A 220 0.04 -2.54 -20.00
CA ALA A 220 -0.98 -2.96 -19.04
C ALA A 220 -2.33 -2.28 -19.31
N PHE A 221 -2.32 -0.97 -19.59
CA PHE A 221 -3.52 -0.22 -19.94
C PHE A 221 -4.16 -0.75 -21.23
N THR A 222 -3.37 -0.99 -22.28
CA THR A 222 -3.85 -1.56 -23.55
C THR A 222 -4.46 -2.94 -23.35
N LEU A 223 -3.83 -3.82 -22.56
CA LEU A 223 -4.37 -5.14 -22.25
C LEU A 223 -5.72 -5.05 -21.53
N LEU A 224 -5.82 -4.17 -20.52
CA LEU A 224 -7.09 -3.91 -19.83
C LEU A 224 -8.15 -3.37 -20.79
N CYS A 225 -7.81 -2.45 -21.70
CA CYS A 225 -8.73 -1.95 -22.71
C CYS A 225 -9.24 -3.04 -23.65
N ILE A 226 -8.37 -3.93 -24.12
CA ILE A 226 -8.74 -5.05 -25.01
C ILE A 226 -9.78 -5.97 -24.34
N VAL A 227 -9.62 -6.25 -23.04
CA VAL A 227 -10.54 -7.11 -22.29
C VAL A 227 -11.83 -6.36 -21.93
N LEU A 228 -11.73 -5.13 -21.42
CA LEU A 228 -12.83 -4.43 -20.78
C LEU A 228 -13.70 -3.63 -21.76
N LEU A 229 -13.14 -3.00 -22.79
CA LEU A 229 -13.94 -2.16 -23.71
C LEU A 229 -15.06 -2.92 -24.42
N PRO A 230 -14.86 -4.17 -24.92
CA PRO A 230 -15.94 -4.96 -25.52
C PRO A 230 -17.10 -5.27 -24.55
N LEU A 231 -16.76 -5.45 -23.27
CA LEU A 231 -17.72 -5.70 -22.20
C LEU A 231 -18.46 -4.41 -21.82
N LEU A 232 -17.74 -3.30 -21.64
CA LEU A 232 -18.30 -1.99 -21.32
C LEU A 232 -19.24 -1.50 -22.44
N LYS A 233 -18.89 -1.71 -23.71
CA LYS A 233 -19.78 -1.45 -24.86
C LYS A 233 -21.09 -2.25 -24.78
N GLY A 234 -21.06 -3.43 -24.15
CA GLY A 234 -22.24 -4.23 -23.89
C GLY A 234 -23.28 -3.55 -23.00
N LEU A 235 -22.85 -2.67 -22.08
CA LEU A 235 -23.70 -1.92 -21.14
C LEU A 235 -24.48 -0.79 -21.82
N LEU A 236 -23.94 -0.23 -22.90
CA LEU A 236 -24.53 0.90 -23.62
C LEU A 236 -25.61 0.42 -24.60
N PRO A 237 -26.68 1.19 -24.87
CA PRO A 237 -27.62 0.87 -25.95
C PRO A 237 -26.90 0.77 -27.29
N ALA A 238 -27.44 -0.02 -28.23
CA ALA A 238 -26.90 -0.10 -29.58
C ALA A 238 -27.00 1.28 -30.24
N MET A 239 -25.90 2.03 -30.24
CA MET A 239 -25.82 3.31 -30.94
C MET A 239 -25.97 3.02 -32.44
N ARG A 240 -27.11 3.40 -33.02
CA ARG A 240 -27.26 3.50 -34.48
C ARG A 240 -26.52 4.76 -34.90
N CYS A 241 -25.47 4.64 -35.71
CA CYS A 241 -24.74 5.81 -36.17
C CYS A 241 -25.62 6.59 -37.16
N PRO A 242 -25.97 7.88 -36.90
CA PRO A 242 -26.88 8.62 -37.78
C PRO A 242 -26.20 9.14 -39.06
N LEU A 243 -24.87 9.08 -39.15
CA LEU A 243 -24.09 9.69 -40.23
C LEU A 243 -23.36 8.61 -41.03
N GLN A 244 -23.79 8.42 -42.28
CA GLN A 244 -23.03 7.69 -43.30
C GLN A 244 -21.70 8.42 -43.53
N GLY A 245 -20.56 7.74 -43.33
CA GLY A 245 -19.24 8.24 -43.72
C GLY A 245 -18.35 8.85 -42.62
N CYS A 246 -18.68 8.73 -41.32
CA CYS A 246 -17.86 9.35 -40.27
C CYS A 246 -16.59 8.53 -39.94
N PRO A 247 -15.37 9.08 -40.13
CA PRO A 247 -14.12 8.35 -39.91
C PRO A 247 -13.80 8.12 -38.42
N PHE A 248 -14.25 9.02 -37.54
CA PHE A 248 -14.05 8.91 -36.08
C PHE A 248 -15.14 8.08 -35.38
N SER A 249 -16.36 7.98 -35.92
CA SER A 249 -17.42 7.13 -35.33
C SER A 249 -17.12 5.62 -35.48
N CYS A 250 -16.12 5.25 -36.28
CA CYS A 250 -15.78 3.87 -36.59
C CYS A 250 -14.92 3.15 -35.54
N VAL A 251 -14.14 3.82 -34.69
CA VAL A 251 -13.25 3.11 -33.76
C VAL A 251 -14.04 2.35 -32.71
N LEU A 252 -14.96 3.02 -32.01
CA LEU A 252 -15.86 2.35 -31.06
C LEU A 252 -16.80 1.37 -31.76
N ALA A 253 -17.21 1.63 -33.01
CA ALA A 253 -18.03 0.71 -33.79
C ALA A 253 -17.31 -0.61 -34.09
N ARG A 254 -16.00 -0.55 -34.41
CA ARG A 254 -15.13 -1.72 -34.69
C ARG A 254 -14.85 -2.58 -33.46
N ILE A 255 -14.92 -2.04 -32.24
CA ILE A 255 -14.76 -2.83 -31.02
C ILE A 255 -15.90 -3.86 -30.95
N PRO A 256 -15.60 -5.16 -30.77
CA PRO A 256 -16.63 -6.18 -30.66
C PRO A 256 -17.54 -5.88 -29.47
N ARG A 257 -18.83 -6.18 -29.59
CA ARG A 257 -19.79 -6.00 -28.50
C ARG A 257 -20.13 -7.36 -27.89
N TYR A 258 -19.87 -7.52 -26.60
CA TYR A 258 -20.31 -8.72 -25.90
C TYR A 258 -21.68 -8.56 -25.27
N GLU A 259 -22.50 -9.60 -25.42
CA GLU A 259 -23.71 -9.72 -24.63
C GLU A 259 -23.34 -10.02 -23.17
N LEU A 260 -23.77 -9.11 -22.29
CA LEU A 260 -23.61 -9.22 -20.85
C LEU A 260 -24.76 -10.03 -20.26
N THR A 261 -24.55 -11.33 -20.09
CA THR A 261 -25.39 -12.14 -19.18
C THR A 261 -25.23 -11.62 -17.75
N LEU A 262 -26.19 -11.89 -16.85
CA LEU A 262 -26.10 -11.46 -15.45
C LEU A 262 -24.79 -11.97 -14.78
N LYS A 263 -24.32 -13.17 -15.14
CA LYS A 263 -23.03 -13.70 -14.65
C LYS A 263 -21.87 -12.80 -15.06
N ARG A 264 -21.78 -12.45 -16.35
CA ARG A 264 -20.72 -11.57 -16.88
C ARG A 264 -20.81 -10.15 -16.31
N ALA A 265 -22.03 -9.63 -16.12
CA ALA A 265 -22.24 -8.32 -15.52
C ALA A 265 -21.70 -8.27 -14.08
N LEU A 266 -22.03 -9.26 -13.24
CA LEU A 266 -21.53 -9.33 -11.86
C LEU A 266 -20.00 -9.50 -11.80
N LEU A 267 -19.42 -10.35 -12.65
CA LEU A 267 -17.97 -10.53 -12.73
C LEU A 267 -17.25 -9.26 -13.23
N LEU A 268 -17.81 -8.57 -14.23
CA LEU A 268 -17.31 -7.28 -14.71
C LEU A 268 -17.37 -6.23 -13.59
N THR A 269 -18.50 -6.12 -12.88
CA THR A 269 -18.66 -5.20 -11.74
C THR A 269 -17.62 -5.46 -10.65
N ALA A 270 -17.32 -6.72 -10.35
CA ALA A 270 -16.30 -7.09 -9.37
C ALA A 270 -14.89 -6.61 -9.79
N VAL A 271 -14.49 -6.89 -11.04
CA VAL A 271 -13.19 -6.45 -11.59
C VAL A 271 -13.08 -4.94 -11.68
N LEU A 272 -14.13 -4.25 -12.14
CA LEU A 272 -14.15 -2.78 -12.20
C LEU A 272 -14.02 -2.17 -10.80
N GLY A 273 -14.59 -2.81 -9.78
CA GLY A 273 -14.42 -2.40 -8.38
C GLY A 273 -12.95 -2.41 -7.94
N VAL A 274 -12.26 -3.52 -8.19
CA VAL A 274 -10.82 -3.66 -7.88
C VAL A 274 -10.01 -2.61 -8.66
N LEU A 275 -10.21 -2.51 -9.97
CA LEU A 275 -9.44 -1.58 -10.81
C LEU A 275 -9.66 -0.12 -10.40
N ALA A 276 -10.91 0.28 -10.14
CA ALA A 276 -11.24 1.63 -9.72
C ALA A 276 -10.67 1.97 -8.33
N HIS A 277 -10.72 1.04 -7.39
CA HIS A 277 -10.14 1.25 -6.06
C HIS A 277 -8.60 1.39 -6.13
N ASN A 278 -7.93 0.61 -6.99
CA ASN A 278 -6.48 0.71 -7.23
C ASN A 278 -6.03 2.01 -7.94
N LEU A 279 -6.93 2.89 -8.36
CA LEU A 279 -6.57 4.24 -8.80
C LEU A 279 -6.32 5.20 -7.63
N VAL A 280 -6.83 4.88 -6.44
CA VAL A 280 -6.74 5.71 -5.24
C VAL A 280 -6.00 5.00 -4.11
N ASP A 281 -6.06 3.67 -4.03
CA ASP A 281 -5.30 2.90 -3.05
C ASP A 281 -4.87 1.55 -3.62
N PHE A 282 -3.56 1.31 -3.66
CA PHE A 282 -2.99 0.14 -4.34
C PHE A 282 -2.98 -1.10 -3.42
N ASN A 283 -3.85 -2.07 -3.67
CA ASN A 283 -3.95 -3.30 -2.86
C ASN A 283 -3.66 -4.60 -3.65
N LEU A 284 -3.26 -4.51 -4.93
CA LEU A 284 -2.92 -5.70 -5.73
C LEU A 284 -1.65 -6.45 -5.26
N HIS A 285 -0.94 -5.93 -4.25
CA HIS A 285 0.12 -6.68 -3.58
C HIS A 285 -0.42 -7.76 -2.62
N PHE A 286 -1.70 -7.68 -2.23
CA PHE A 286 -2.33 -8.73 -1.44
C PHE A 286 -2.83 -9.86 -2.35
N ILE A 287 -2.32 -11.07 -2.14
CA ILE A 287 -2.71 -12.24 -2.93
C ILE A 287 -4.20 -12.56 -2.85
N ALA A 288 -4.83 -12.27 -1.70
CA ALA A 288 -6.26 -12.44 -1.49
C ALA A 288 -7.12 -11.55 -2.41
N ILE A 289 -6.55 -10.50 -3.00
CA ILE A 289 -7.21 -9.59 -3.93
C ILE A 289 -6.75 -9.87 -5.36
N SER A 290 -5.44 -9.94 -5.59
CA SER A 290 -4.89 -10.06 -6.94
C SER A 290 -5.21 -11.39 -7.59
N LEU A 291 -5.10 -12.52 -6.87
CA LEU A 291 -5.36 -13.84 -7.43
C LEU A 291 -6.83 -14.00 -7.88
N PRO A 292 -7.87 -13.72 -7.05
CA PRO A 292 -9.24 -13.83 -7.51
C PRO A 292 -9.57 -12.84 -8.63
N THR A 293 -8.98 -11.64 -8.62
CA THR A 293 -9.15 -10.67 -9.71
C THR A 293 -8.66 -11.22 -11.06
N VAL A 294 -7.47 -11.82 -11.09
CA VAL A 294 -6.90 -12.43 -12.30
C VAL A 294 -7.74 -13.63 -12.76
N LEU A 295 -8.21 -14.46 -11.83
CA LEU A 295 -9.09 -15.59 -12.14
C LEU A 295 -10.42 -15.12 -12.75
N ILE A 296 -11.02 -14.07 -12.22
CA ILE A 296 -12.26 -13.51 -12.77
C ILE A 296 -12.03 -12.89 -14.15
N LEU A 297 -10.93 -12.15 -14.34
CA LEU A 297 -10.52 -11.64 -15.65
C LEU A 297 -10.41 -12.78 -16.67
N ALA A 298 -9.80 -13.91 -16.30
CA ALA A 298 -9.67 -15.08 -17.16
C ALA A 298 -11.02 -15.73 -17.52
N MET A 299 -12.04 -15.60 -16.66
CA MET A 299 -13.40 -16.11 -16.91
C MET A 299 -14.25 -15.19 -17.80
N LEU A 300 -13.85 -13.93 -17.99
CA LEU A 300 -14.56 -13.00 -18.87
C LEU A 300 -14.28 -13.35 -20.34
N PRO A 301 -15.23 -13.10 -21.27
CA PRO A 301 -15.00 -13.36 -22.68
C PRO A 301 -13.94 -12.38 -23.23
N HIS A 302 -13.04 -12.90 -24.07
CA HIS A 302 -11.98 -12.14 -24.70
C HIS A 302 -12.25 -11.98 -26.20
N ALA A 303 -11.95 -10.80 -26.74
CA ALA A 303 -12.06 -10.45 -28.16
C ALA A 303 -11.28 -11.42 -29.05
N GLY A 304 -12.00 -12.15 -29.90
CA GLY A 304 -11.45 -12.90 -31.04
C GLY A 304 -11.25 -14.40 -30.79
N GLY A 305 -11.81 -15.23 -31.68
CA GLY A 305 -11.23 -16.56 -31.91
C GLY A 305 -9.83 -16.34 -32.45
N SER A 306 -8.79 -16.61 -31.66
CA SER A 306 -7.43 -16.36 -32.09
C SER A 306 -7.14 -17.19 -33.33
N LYS A 307 -6.78 -16.54 -34.45
CA LYS A 307 -6.13 -17.22 -35.59
C LYS A 307 -4.72 -17.72 -35.25
N LEU A 308 -4.24 -17.46 -34.03
CA LEU A 308 -2.95 -17.93 -33.53
C LEU A 308 -2.94 -19.45 -33.44
N ASN A 309 -1.80 -20.04 -33.79
CA ASN A 309 -1.57 -21.47 -33.68
C ASN A 309 -1.73 -21.91 -32.21
N LYS A 310 -2.78 -22.68 -31.91
CA LYS A 310 -3.09 -23.15 -30.55
C LYS A 310 -1.93 -23.90 -29.92
N LYS A 311 -1.17 -24.68 -30.71
CA LYS A 311 0.01 -25.41 -30.23
C LYS A 311 1.09 -24.44 -29.77
N PHE A 312 1.36 -23.38 -30.53
CA PHE A 312 2.33 -22.35 -30.15
C PHE A 312 1.91 -21.62 -28.87
N VAL A 313 0.65 -21.17 -28.78
CA VAL A 313 0.14 -20.48 -27.59
C VAL A 313 0.24 -21.37 -26.35
N HIS A 314 -0.09 -22.66 -26.48
CA HIS A 314 0.03 -23.61 -25.39
C HIS A 314 1.49 -23.83 -24.97
N ILE A 315 2.40 -24.03 -25.93
CA ILE A 315 3.84 -24.18 -25.65
C ILE A 315 4.39 -22.93 -24.96
N ALA A 316 4.09 -21.73 -25.48
CA ALA A 316 4.54 -20.47 -24.89
C ALA A 316 3.96 -20.26 -23.49
N GLY A 317 2.68 -20.59 -23.27
CA GLY A 317 2.04 -20.54 -21.96
C GLY A 317 2.66 -21.52 -20.96
N CYS A 318 2.91 -22.76 -21.37
CA CYS A 318 3.60 -23.76 -20.55
C CYS A 318 5.04 -23.34 -20.24
N ALA A 319 5.79 -22.85 -21.22
CA ALA A 319 7.15 -22.36 -21.02
C ALA A 319 7.18 -21.19 -20.02
N LEU A 320 6.29 -20.20 -20.18
CA LEU A 320 6.17 -19.10 -19.24
C LEU A 320 5.80 -19.58 -17.84
N ALA A 321 4.85 -20.51 -17.72
CA ALA A 321 4.47 -21.09 -16.43
C ALA A 321 5.63 -21.84 -15.76
N VAL A 322 6.43 -22.60 -16.52
CA VAL A 322 7.62 -23.30 -16.02
C VAL A 322 8.68 -22.31 -15.54
N VAL A 323 8.95 -21.25 -16.31
CA VAL A 323 9.91 -20.20 -15.92
C VAL A 323 9.45 -19.49 -14.65
N LEU A 324 8.17 -19.12 -14.56
CA LEU A 324 7.62 -18.47 -13.38
C LEU A 324 7.62 -19.39 -12.16
N LEU A 325 7.31 -20.68 -12.34
CA LEU A 325 7.35 -21.67 -11.27
C LEU A 325 8.78 -21.88 -10.77
N PHE A 326 9.76 -21.99 -11.68
CA PHE A 326 11.17 -22.06 -11.32
C PHE A 326 11.61 -20.83 -10.52
N ALA A 327 11.29 -19.63 -11.02
CA ALA A 327 11.58 -18.39 -10.31
C ALA A 327 10.93 -18.34 -8.92
N THR A 328 9.69 -18.79 -8.79
CA THR A 328 8.99 -18.85 -7.50
C THR A 328 9.62 -19.85 -6.54
N VAL A 329 9.97 -21.06 -7.00
CA VAL A 329 10.64 -22.07 -6.17
C VAL A 329 12.01 -21.58 -5.73
N HIS A 330 12.79 -21.01 -6.65
CA HIS A 330 14.10 -20.41 -6.37
C HIS A 330 13.99 -19.31 -5.30
N GLU A 331 13.15 -18.30 -5.51
CA GLU A 331 12.99 -17.21 -4.56
C GLU A 331 12.38 -17.67 -3.23
N SER A 332 11.48 -18.67 -3.23
CA SER A 332 10.89 -19.21 -1.99
C SER A 332 11.93 -19.90 -1.12
N PHE A 333 12.84 -20.67 -1.72
CA PHE A 333 13.96 -21.29 -0.99
C PHE A 333 14.81 -20.24 -0.28
N TYR A 334 15.19 -19.18 -0.99
CA TYR A 334 16.01 -18.14 -0.38
C TYR A 334 15.24 -17.26 0.61
N ALA A 335 13.98 -16.94 0.35
CA ALA A 335 13.12 -16.25 1.31
C ALA A 335 12.97 -17.05 2.62
N ALA A 336 12.90 -18.38 2.53
CA ALA A 336 12.85 -19.27 3.69
C ALA A 336 14.18 -19.24 4.47
N THR A 337 15.33 -19.42 3.81
CA THR A 337 16.65 -19.39 4.47
C THR A 337 16.94 -18.03 5.10
N SER A 338 16.60 -16.93 4.43
CA SER A 338 16.71 -15.56 4.94
C SER A 338 15.80 -15.31 6.15
N THR A 339 14.61 -15.91 6.17
CA THR A 339 13.71 -15.86 7.33
C THR A 339 14.27 -16.66 8.51
N LEU A 340 14.82 -17.85 8.25
CA LEU A 340 15.51 -18.65 9.27
C LEU A 340 16.73 -17.91 9.84
N ALA A 341 17.48 -17.20 9.00
CA ALA A 341 18.60 -16.36 9.43
C ALA A 341 18.14 -15.27 10.40
N ARG A 342 17.10 -14.50 10.05
CA ARG A 342 16.53 -13.46 10.93
C ARG A 342 16.00 -14.03 12.25
N ARG A 343 15.35 -15.20 12.21
CA ARG A 343 14.87 -15.88 13.42
C ARG A 343 16.03 -16.33 14.32
N ALA A 344 17.10 -16.88 13.75
CA ALA A 344 18.28 -17.28 14.50
C ALA A 344 19.01 -16.07 15.12
N ASP A 345 19.15 -14.96 14.39
CA ASP A 345 19.72 -13.70 14.90
C ASP A 345 18.86 -13.13 16.04
N ALA A 346 17.53 -13.13 15.89
CA ALA A 346 16.62 -12.72 16.96
C ALA A 346 16.69 -13.60 18.22
N GLN A 347 17.14 -14.85 18.10
CA GLN A 347 17.39 -15.77 19.21
C GLN A 347 18.82 -15.67 19.77
N GLY A 348 19.65 -14.73 19.27
CA GLY A 348 21.06 -14.61 19.67
C GLY A 348 21.98 -15.71 19.13
N LYS A 349 21.51 -16.56 18.21
CA LYS A 349 22.29 -17.67 17.63
C LYS A 349 23.12 -17.18 16.43
N SER A 350 24.08 -16.31 16.68
CA SER A 350 24.82 -15.56 15.63
C SER A 350 25.50 -16.45 14.58
N GLN A 351 26.18 -17.51 15.00
CA GLN A 351 26.85 -18.44 14.07
C GLN A 351 25.86 -19.19 13.16
N GLN A 352 24.72 -19.59 13.71
CA GLN A 352 23.65 -20.23 12.95
C GLN A 352 23.02 -19.23 11.97
N ALA A 353 22.77 -18.00 12.41
CA ALA A 353 22.24 -16.93 11.57
C ALA A 353 23.17 -16.64 10.38
N LEU A 354 24.49 -16.55 10.63
CA LEU A 354 25.48 -16.32 9.59
C LEU A 354 25.48 -17.43 8.53
N ARG A 355 25.36 -18.70 8.95
CA ARG A 355 25.25 -19.84 8.01
C ARG A 355 24.02 -19.71 7.11
N TRP A 356 22.86 -19.38 7.69
CA TRP A 356 21.63 -19.16 6.92
C TRP A 356 21.73 -17.96 5.97
N TYR A 357 22.38 -16.86 6.39
CA TYR A 357 22.60 -15.71 5.51
C TYR A 357 23.53 -16.01 4.33
N ARG A 358 24.53 -16.89 4.53
CA ARG A 358 25.38 -17.38 3.43
C ARG A 358 24.57 -18.20 2.44
N TRP A 359 23.65 -19.03 2.91
CA TRP A 359 22.74 -19.79 2.05
C TRP A 359 21.72 -18.91 1.33
N SER A 360 21.40 -17.72 1.83
CA SER A 360 20.52 -16.76 1.13
C SER A 360 21.23 -15.82 0.16
N THR A 361 22.48 -16.10 -0.22
CA THR A 361 23.24 -15.24 -1.15
C THR A 361 22.71 -15.23 -2.58
N GLY A 362 21.94 -16.24 -2.99
CA GLY A 362 21.38 -16.35 -4.34
C GLY A 362 20.03 -15.64 -4.55
N GLU A 363 19.52 -14.87 -3.59
CA GLU A 363 18.28 -14.09 -3.76
C GLU A 363 18.37 -13.14 -4.96
N TRP A 364 17.43 -13.23 -5.91
CA TRP A 364 17.29 -12.22 -6.96
C TRP A 364 16.66 -10.93 -6.42
N TYR A 365 15.72 -11.06 -5.48
CA TYR A 365 14.99 -9.91 -4.91
C TYR A 365 15.25 -9.76 -3.40
N SER A 366 16.51 -9.52 -3.03
CA SER A 366 16.89 -9.24 -1.65
C SER A 366 16.35 -7.87 -1.18
N ARG A 367 15.46 -7.86 -0.18
CA ARG A 367 14.97 -6.62 0.44
C ARG A 367 15.96 -6.04 1.46
N ASP A 368 16.11 -6.70 2.60
CA ASP A 368 16.90 -6.19 3.73
C ASP A 368 18.05 -7.15 4.14
N ARG A 369 18.31 -8.18 3.33
CA ARG A 369 19.28 -9.25 3.69
C ARG A 369 20.68 -8.67 3.93
N SER A 370 21.18 -7.85 3.03
CA SER A 370 22.53 -7.25 3.15
C SER A 370 22.64 -6.35 4.37
N LEU A 371 21.60 -5.55 4.67
CA LEU A 371 21.54 -4.72 5.87
C LEU A 371 21.57 -5.57 7.14
N ALA A 372 20.77 -6.64 7.18
CA ALA A 372 20.69 -7.52 8.33
C ALA A 372 21.99 -8.33 8.54
N LEU A 373 22.61 -8.79 7.45
CA LEU A 373 23.90 -9.47 7.49
C LEU A 373 25.02 -8.53 7.98
N ALA A 374 25.11 -7.31 7.46
CA ALA A 374 26.10 -6.33 7.90
C ALA A 374 25.96 -6.00 9.40
N ARG A 375 24.73 -5.86 9.90
CA ARG A 375 24.47 -5.69 11.34
C ARG A 375 24.89 -6.91 12.16
N LEU A 376 24.60 -8.12 11.69
CA LEU A 376 25.03 -9.34 12.36
C LEU A 376 26.56 -9.42 12.42
N GLN A 377 27.25 -9.13 11.32
CA GLN A 377 28.71 -9.10 11.25
C GLN A 377 29.30 -8.08 12.24
N MET A 378 28.68 -6.90 12.36
CA MET A 378 29.05 -5.93 13.39
C MET A 378 28.88 -6.46 14.82
N LYS A 379 27.75 -7.14 15.12
CA LYS A 379 27.56 -7.80 16.43
C LYS A 379 28.59 -8.89 16.71
N MET A 380 29.14 -9.50 15.68
CA MET A 380 30.18 -10.53 15.75
C MET A 380 31.60 -9.95 15.67
N GLU A 381 31.75 -8.63 15.74
CA GLU A 381 33.03 -7.91 15.62
C GLU A 381 33.77 -8.14 14.28
N ALA A 382 33.08 -8.71 13.28
CA ALA A 382 33.56 -8.95 11.91
C ALA A 382 33.40 -7.68 11.04
N ARG A 383 34.10 -6.63 11.46
CA ARG A 383 33.96 -5.27 10.89
C ARG A 383 34.32 -5.20 9.40
N ALA A 384 35.41 -5.84 9.00
CA ALA A 384 35.88 -5.78 7.62
C ALA A 384 34.85 -6.42 6.66
N GLU A 385 34.27 -7.54 7.07
CA GLU A 385 33.22 -8.24 6.32
C GLU A 385 31.91 -7.46 6.32
N ALA A 386 31.55 -6.80 7.44
CA ALA A 386 30.41 -5.90 7.51
C ALA A 386 30.55 -4.74 6.52
N LEU A 387 31.74 -4.13 6.47
CA LEU A 387 32.03 -3.03 5.57
C LEU A 387 32.01 -3.46 4.10
N ALA A 388 32.58 -4.62 3.78
CA ALA A 388 32.53 -5.16 2.42
C ALA A 388 31.08 -5.47 1.99
N THR A 389 30.28 -6.05 2.88
CA THR A 389 28.87 -6.38 2.62
C THR A 389 28.04 -5.13 2.37
N ILE A 390 28.20 -4.10 3.19
CA ILE A 390 27.41 -2.86 3.06
C ILE A 390 27.87 -2.02 1.86
N ARG A 391 29.18 -1.96 1.56
CA ARG A 391 29.69 -1.25 0.38
C ARG A 391 29.13 -1.84 -0.91
N ARG A 392 29.14 -3.17 -1.04
CA ARG A 392 28.51 -3.84 -2.17
C ARG A 392 27.02 -3.49 -2.28
N TYR A 393 26.33 -3.41 -1.14
CA TYR A 393 24.92 -3.04 -1.13
C TYR A 393 24.69 -1.59 -1.61
N THR A 394 25.43 -0.62 -1.08
CA THR A 394 25.27 0.81 -1.38
C THR A 394 25.81 1.19 -2.76
N GLN A 395 26.78 0.46 -3.31
CA GLN A 395 27.42 0.81 -4.58
C GLN A 395 26.85 0.04 -5.77
N GLU A 396 26.49 -1.24 -5.59
CA GLU A 396 26.08 -2.11 -6.70
C GLU A 396 24.60 -2.48 -6.66
N LEU A 397 24.05 -2.79 -5.48
CA LEU A 397 22.73 -3.41 -5.39
C LEU A 397 21.60 -2.39 -5.24
N ASN A 398 21.76 -1.41 -4.35
CA ASN A 398 20.71 -0.42 -4.07
C ASN A 398 21.30 0.91 -3.58
N PRO A 399 21.87 1.72 -4.49
CA PRO A 399 22.42 3.03 -4.16
C PRO A 399 21.38 4.05 -3.67
N ALA A 400 20.09 3.80 -3.89
CA ALA A 400 19.01 4.68 -3.45
C ALA A 400 18.59 4.44 -1.99
N ASP A 401 18.99 3.33 -1.36
CA ASP A 401 18.58 3.04 0.03
C ASP A 401 19.45 3.78 1.05
N VAL A 402 18.87 4.83 1.59
CA VAL A 402 19.45 5.69 2.64
C VAL A 402 19.91 4.90 3.86
N ARG A 403 19.22 3.81 4.22
CA ARG A 403 19.58 2.98 5.38
C ARG A 403 20.92 2.29 5.18
N GLY A 404 21.26 1.95 3.93
CA GLY A 404 22.54 1.35 3.59
C GLY A 404 23.69 2.31 3.82
N TRP A 405 23.56 3.55 3.31
CA TRP A 405 24.56 4.59 3.49
C TRP A 405 24.75 4.99 4.95
N HIS A 406 23.64 5.10 5.71
CA HIS A 406 23.72 5.37 7.15
C HIS A 406 24.44 4.24 7.90
N LEU A 407 24.10 2.97 7.65
CA LEU A 407 24.77 1.83 8.27
C LEU A 407 26.26 1.75 7.86
N GLN A 408 26.60 2.10 6.63
CA GLN A 408 28.00 2.19 6.19
C GLN A 408 28.78 3.24 7.00
N ALA A 409 28.15 4.37 7.31
CA ALA A 409 28.76 5.39 8.16
C ALA A 409 28.94 4.92 9.61
N GLU A 410 27.93 4.28 10.20
CA GLU A 410 28.02 3.70 11.55
C GLU A 410 29.19 2.70 11.63
N ILE A 411 29.29 1.83 10.62
CA ILE A 411 30.42 0.90 10.49
C ILE A 411 31.71 1.69 10.37
N ALA A 412 31.83 2.67 9.47
CA ALA A 412 33.05 3.46 9.29
C ALA A 412 33.52 4.14 10.59
N LEU A 413 32.61 4.80 11.32
CA LEU A 413 32.89 5.47 12.59
C LEU A 413 33.41 4.51 13.67
N ALA A 414 32.85 3.31 13.77
CA ALA A 414 33.23 2.31 14.78
C ALA A 414 34.70 1.83 14.68
N GLY A 415 35.45 2.28 13.68
CA GLY A 415 36.86 1.98 13.49
C GLY A 415 37.53 3.12 12.77
N GLN A 416 37.06 4.32 13.13
CA GLN A 416 37.81 5.56 13.02
C GLN A 416 38.09 6.03 11.58
N ASP A 417 37.38 5.47 10.59
CA ASP A 417 37.40 5.96 9.21
C ASP A 417 36.40 7.11 9.07
N THR A 418 36.80 8.29 9.55
CA THR A 418 35.96 9.50 9.55
C THR A 418 35.70 10.04 8.15
N ALA A 419 36.63 9.82 7.21
CA ALA A 419 36.47 10.24 5.82
C ALA A 419 35.33 9.47 5.14
N LEU A 420 35.34 8.13 5.24
CA LEU A 420 34.26 7.31 4.69
C LEU A 420 32.93 7.58 5.40
N ALA A 421 32.94 7.77 6.72
CA ALA A 421 31.75 8.12 7.48
C ALA A 421 31.12 9.41 6.96
N MET A 422 31.94 10.46 6.79
CA MET A 422 31.51 11.76 6.26
C MET A 422 30.87 11.61 4.87
N THR A 423 31.56 10.97 3.92
CA THR A 423 31.03 10.77 2.56
C THR A 423 29.71 9.98 2.59
N SER A 424 29.63 8.94 3.43
CA SER A 424 28.43 8.09 3.52
C SER A 424 27.25 8.84 4.15
N LEU A 425 27.49 9.67 5.18
CA LEU A 425 26.45 10.48 5.81
C LEU A 425 25.97 11.60 4.90
N ARG A 426 26.86 12.26 4.14
CA ARG A 426 26.47 13.24 3.12
C ARG A 426 25.55 12.60 2.09
N GLN A 427 25.94 11.45 1.55
CA GLN A 427 25.13 10.71 0.59
C GLN A 427 23.77 10.30 1.18
N ALA A 428 23.75 9.79 2.43
CA ALA A 428 22.50 9.44 3.12
C ALA A 428 21.59 10.66 3.32
N TYR A 429 22.17 11.80 3.69
CA TYR A 429 21.45 13.05 3.94
C TYR A 429 20.85 13.61 2.65
N ASP A 430 21.62 13.64 1.57
CA ASP A 430 21.16 14.16 0.27
C ASP A 430 20.05 13.28 -0.32
N LEU A 431 20.16 11.95 -0.16
CA LEU A 431 19.12 11.01 -0.56
C LEU A 431 17.88 10.99 0.35
N GLY A 432 17.99 11.40 1.61
CA GLY A 432 16.89 11.21 2.56
C GLY A 432 16.97 11.95 3.88
N ARG A 433 17.20 13.26 3.86
CA ARG A 433 17.17 14.13 5.04
C ARG A 433 15.89 14.06 5.90
N TYR A 434 14.77 13.60 5.32
CA TYR A 434 13.49 13.39 6.02
C TYR A 434 13.17 11.91 6.30
N ALA A 435 14.08 10.98 5.98
CA ALA A 435 13.91 9.55 6.20
C ALA A 435 14.25 9.14 7.62
N ASP A 436 15.31 9.71 8.19
CA ASP A 436 15.87 9.33 9.49
C ASP A 436 16.75 10.47 10.02
N LEU A 437 16.36 11.10 11.13
CA LEU A 437 17.09 12.25 11.69
C LEU A 437 18.45 11.85 12.25
N ARG A 438 18.66 10.56 12.55
CA ARG A 438 19.96 10.03 12.99
C ARG A 438 21.08 10.26 11.97
N ILE A 439 20.73 10.44 10.70
CA ILE A 439 21.69 10.81 9.66
C ILE A 439 22.26 12.21 9.95
N LEU A 440 21.40 13.18 10.28
CA LEU A 440 21.86 14.53 10.65
C LEU A 440 22.60 14.51 11.98
N GLN A 441 22.13 13.71 12.95
CA GLN A 441 22.81 13.48 14.22
C GLN A 441 24.25 12.98 14.05
N GLY A 442 24.49 12.07 13.10
CA GLY A 442 25.84 11.60 12.78
C GLY A 442 26.66 12.60 11.95
N LEU A 443 26.02 13.32 11.02
CA LEU A 443 26.69 14.24 10.10
C LEU A 443 27.16 15.53 10.77
N LEU A 444 26.33 16.12 11.63
CA LEU A 444 26.55 17.45 12.18
C LEU A 444 27.83 17.56 13.04
N PRO A 445 28.15 16.61 13.94
CA PRO A 445 29.42 16.63 14.69
C PRO A 445 30.64 16.55 13.78
N LEU A 446 30.59 15.74 12.72
CA LEU A 446 31.70 15.61 11.79
C LEU A 446 31.92 16.92 11.00
N LEU A 447 30.84 17.60 10.60
CA LEU A 447 30.94 18.91 9.94
C LEU A 447 31.54 19.97 10.86
N ALA A 448 31.13 19.99 12.13
CA ALA A 448 31.69 20.90 13.13
C ALA A 448 33.20 20.68 13.37
N LEU A 449 33.70 19.45 13.21
CA LEU A 449 35.12 19.14 13.35
C LEU A 449 35.94 19.42 12.09
N GLN A 450 35.35 19.27 10.89
CA GLN A 450 36.09 19.22 9.63
C GLN A 450 35.84 20.40 8.68
N SER A 451 34.68 21.07 8.74
CA SER A 451 34.29 22.09 7.76
C SER A 451 33.30 23.12 8.32
N ASN A 452 33.85 24.17 8.96
CA ASN A 452 33.04 25.29 9.46
C ASN A 452 32.33 26.08 8.35
N THR A 453 32.87 26.08 7.13
CA THR A 453 32.27 26.76 5.98
C THR A 453 31.00 26.07 5.50
N GLU A 454 31.05 24.75 5.26
CA GLU A 454 29.86 23.98 4.85
C GLU A 454 28.78 24.01 5.93
N LEU A 455 29.19 23.92 7.20
CA LEU A 455 28.29 24.03 8.34
C LEU A 455 27.54 25.38 8.35
N ALA A 456 28.24 26.48 8.08
CA ALA A 456 27.64 27.81 8.02
C ALA A 456 26.73 27.98 6.79
N GLU A 457 27.14 27.50 5.62
CA GLU A 457 26.37 27.56 4.38
C GLU A 457 25.06 26.77 4.48
N ARG A 458 25.08 25.61 5.14
CA ARG A 458 23.92 24.72 5.28
C ARG A 458 23.11 24.94 6.55
N LYS A 459 23.47 25.91 7.39
CA LYS A 459 22.76 26.21 8.65
C LYS A 459 21.25 26.32 8.45
N ALA A 460 20.82 27.15 7.48
CA ALA A 460 19.40 27.38 7.22
C ALA A 460 18.66 26.10 6.83
N GLU A 461 19.30 25.24 6.03
CA GLU A 461 18.78 23.93 5.64
C GLU A 461 18.62 23.01 6.87
N PHE A 462 19.65 22.91 7.73
CA PHE A 462 19.60 22.09 8.93
C PHE A 462 18.51 22.56 9.90
N SER A 463 18.38 23.88 10.09
CA SER A 463 17.30 24.47 10.89
C SER A 463 15.92 24.19 10.32
N GLU A 464 15.74 24.21 8.99
CA GLU A 464 14.47 23.83 8.34
C GLU A 464 14.15 22.35 8.55
N VAL A 465 15.14 21.47 8.37
CA VAL A 465 14.95 20.03 8.62
C VAL A 465 14.53 19.78 10.06
N LEU A 466 15.24 20.38 11.02
CA LEU A 466 14.91 20.25 12.43
C LEU A 466 13.51 20.79 12.73
N GLN A 467 13.12 21.94 12.17
CA GLN A 467 11.77 22.49 12.34
C GLN A 467 10.68 21.52 11.85
N LYS A 468 10.87 20.88 10.69
CA LYS A 468 9.88 19.91 10.19
C LYS A 468 9.77 18.68 11.08
N TYR A 469 10.89 18.18 11.62
CA TYR A 469 10.87 17.09 12.60
C TYR A 469 10.18 17.49 13.90
N TYR A 470 10.42 18.71 14.40
CA TYR A 470 9.74 19.26 15.56
C TYR A 470 8.22 19.25 15.38
N ASP A 471 7.73 19.83 14.28
CA ASP A 471 6.30 19.90 13.99
C ASP A 471 5.67 18.51 13.78
N ALA A 472 6.43 17.56 13.21
CA ALA A 472 5.98 16.19 13.02
C ALA A 472 5.88 15.43 14.36
N ILE A 473 6.86 15.60 15.26
CA ILE A 473 6.85 14.97 16.59
C ILE A 473 5.73 15.53 17.46
N LEU A 474 5.53 16.85 17.48
CA LEU A 474 4.44 17.46 18.23
C LEU A 474 3.06 16.93 17.80
N ARG A 475 2.87 16.70 16.51
CA ARG A 475 1.65 16.12 15.94
C ARG A 475 1.62 14.60 15.96
N ASN A 476 2.66 13.94 16.45
CA ASN A 476 2.90 12.50 16.34
C ASN A 476 2.63 11.95 14.92
N SER A 477 2.99 12.72 13.90
CA SER A 477 2.78 12.34 12.50
C SER A 477 3.58 11.08 12.17
N HIS A 478 2.95 10.12 11.49
CA HIS A 478 3.54 8.81 11.19
C HIS A 478 4.12 8.07 12.41
N TYR A 479 3.58 8.31 13.62
CA TYR A 479 4.07 7.73 14.87
C TYR A 479 5.53 8.08 15.22
N ILE A 480 6.03 9.21 14.71
CA ILE A 480 7.43 9.61 14.89
C ILE A 480 7.82 9.81 16.37
N ALA A 481 6.87 10.21 17.23
CA ALA A 481 7.13 10.38 18.67
C ALA A 481 7.43 9.05 19.39
N LEU A 482 7.11 7.92 18.74
CA LEU A 482 7.42 6.56 19.22
C LEU A 482 8.71 5.99 18.62
N SER A 483 9.42 6.78 17.80
CA SER A 483 10.63 6.35 17.09
C SER A 483 11.90 6.90 17.72
N PRO A 484 13.08 6.32 17.41
CA PRO A 484 14.40 6.85 17.81
C PRO A 484 14.74 8.26 17.28
N ASN A 485 13.90 8.82 16.39
CA ASN A 485 14.10 10.18 15.89
C ASN A 485 13.93 11.24 16.98
N VAL A 486 13.25 10.92 18.09
CA VAL A 486 13.09 11.84 19.23
C VAL A 486 14.42 12.07 19.91
N GLU A 487 15.14 10.99 20.21
CA GLU A 487 16.47 11.04 20.84
C GLU A 487 17.46 11.73 19.90
N ALA A 488 17.46 11.36 18.62
CA ALA A 488 18.28 12.04 17.61
C ALA A 488 17.95 13.54 17.49
N PHE A 489 16.68 13.92 17.67
CA PHE A 489 16.27 15.32 17.64
C PHE A 489 16.88 16.11 18.79
N VAL A 490 16.83 15.57 20.01
CA VAL A 490 17.39 16.21 21.20
C VAL A 490 18.88 16.43 21.00
N ASP A 491 19.63 15.40 20.59
CA ASP A 491 21.07 15.49 20.36
C ASP A 491 21.43 16.53 19.29
N VAL A 492 20.68 16.56 18.17
CA VAL A 492 20.89 17.56 17.12
C VAL A 492 20.57 18.96 17.62
N ALA A 493 19.48 19.14 18.37
CA ALA A 493 19.08 20.44 18.90
C ALA A 493 20.09 20.98 19.92
N GLU A 494 20.60 20.13 20.81
CA GLU A 494 21.64 20.49 21.76
C GLU A 494 22.94 20.90 21.05
N LEU A 495 23.38 20.14 20.05
CA LEU A 495 24.55 20.50 19.26
C LEU A 495 24.34 21.82 18.50
N MET A 496 23.16 22.04 17.91
CA MET A 496 22.83 23.31 17.25
C MET A 496 22.83 24.48 18.24
N ALA A 497 22.40 24.28 19.49
CA ALA A 497 22.47 25.31 20.53
C ALA A 497 23.92 25.69 20.88
N VAL A 498 24.82 24.70 20.94
CA VAL A 498 26.27 24.94 21.16
C VAL A 498 26.90 25.65 19.97
N LEU A 499 26.59 25.22 18.75
CA LEU A 499 27.14 25.80 17.51
C LEU A 499 26.62 27.22 17.25
N TYR A 500 25.39 27.53 17.69
CA TYR A 500 24.74 28.83 17.46
C TYR A 500 24.18 29.42 18.76
N PRO A 501 25.03 29.98 19.63
CA PRO A 501 24.62 30.46 20.96
C PRO A 501 23.50 31.52 20.94
N SER A 502 23.43 32.35 19.90
CA SER A 502 22.36 33.36 19.75
C SER A 502 20.97 32.74 19.56
N GLU A 503 20.89 31.52 19.06
CA GLU A 503 19.65 30.76 18.86
C GLU A 503 19.49 29.62 19.86
N ALA A 504 20.42 29.46 20.81
CA ALA A 504 20.39 28.39 21.80
C ALA A 504 19.05 28.27 22.56
N PRO A 505 18.41 29.37 23.01
CA PRO A 505 17.11 29.28 23.68
C PRO A 505 16.04 28.62 22.82
N ARG A 506 16.04 28.87 21.51
CA ARG A 506 15.09 28.26 20.58
C ARG A 506 15.27 26.74 20.52
N TYR A 507 16.50 26.27 20.31
CA TYR A 507 16.77 24.84 20.19
C TYR A 507 16.52 24.08 21.50
N GLN A 508 16.87 24.67 22.64
CA GLN A 508 16.60 24.09 23.96
C GLN A 508 15.10 23.96 24.24
N VAL A 509 14.31 24.98 23.92
CA VAL A 509 12.84 24.92 24.04
C VAL A 509 12.26 23.83 23.13
N MET A 510 12.77 23.72 21.90
CA MET A 510 12.34 22.67 20.96
C MET A 510 12.63 21.28 21.49
N ALA A 511 13.84 21.03 22.02
CA ALA A 511 14.23 19.74 22.59
C ALA A 511 13.33 19.35 23.78
N ALA A 512 13.09 20.27 24.71
CA ALA A 512 12.22 20.05 25.86
C ALA A 512 10.76 19.75 25.44
N GLY A 513 10.25 20.45 24.43
CA GLY A 513 8.89 20.23 23.90
C GLY A 513 8.73 18.85 23.26
N VAL A 514 9.71 18.43 22.46
CA VAL A 514 9.74 17.12 21.80
C VAL A 514 9.83 15.96 22.82
N ASP A 515 10.72 16.05 23.80
CA ASP A 515 10.85 15.02 24.84
C ASP A 515 9.56 14.88 25.66
N ARG A 516 8.96 16.00 26.07
CA ARG A 516 7.67 16.00 26.79
C ARG A 516 6.58 15.30 25.97
N GLN A 517 6.41 15.68 24.70
CA GLN A 517 5.38 15.09 23.85
C GLN A 517 5.61 13.59 23.63
N ALA A 518 6.87 13.18 23.40
CA ALA A 518 7.21 11.78 23.20
C ALA A 518 6.88 10.94 24.44
N ARG A 519 7.17 11.43 25.65
CA ARG A 519 6.77 10.77 26.91
C ARG A 519 5.26 10.61 27.00
N THR A 520 4.49 11.65 26.69
CA THR A 520 3.02 11.60 26.68
C THR A 520 2.49 10.54 25.70
N GLU A 521 2.99 10.50 24.46
CA GLU A 521 2.54 9.53 23.46
C GLU A 521 2.97 8.08 23.80
N ARG A 522 4.17 7.89 24.35
CA ARG A 522 4.67 6.58 24.80
C ARG A 522 3.85 6.06 26.00
N GLN A 523 3.46 6.95 26.92
CA GLN A 523 2.58 6.61 28.03
C GLN A 523 1.19 6.14 27.56
N LYS A 524 0.56 6.90 26.64
CA LYS A 524 -0.73 6.50 26.02
C LYS A 524 -0.65 5.08 25.41
N LEU A 525 0.45 4.76 24.75
CA LEU A 525 0.65 3.43 24.17
C LEU A 525 0.83 2.34 25.24
N SER A 526 1.53 2.62 26.34
CA SER A 526 1.69 1.65 27.44
C SER A 526 0.36 1.35 28.14
N GLU A 527 -0.46 2.38 28.38
CA GLU A 527 -1.81 2.23 28.94
C GLU A 527 -2.69 1.39 28.01
N PHE A 528 -2.64 1.67 26.71
CA PHE A 528 -3.34 0.88 25.71
C PHE A 528 -2.88 -0.59 25.68
N ARG A 529 -1.57 -0.88 25.72
CA ARG A 529 -1.07 -2.27 25.76
C ARG A 529 -1.52 -3.02 27.01
N SER A 530 -1.60 -2.35 28.15
CA SER A 530 -2.08 -2.95 29.40
C SER A 530 -3.56 -3.35 29.34
N GLN A 531 -4.35 -2.67 28.50
CA GLN A 531 -5.76 -2.98 28.28
C GLN A 531 -5.99 -4.07 27.21
N VAL A 532 -5.00 -4.33 26.35
CA VAL A 532 -5.08 -5.26 25.20
C VAL A 532 -4.58 -6.67 25.57
N ILE A 533 -4.71 -7.08 26.84
CA ILE A 533 -4.45 -8.48 27.22
C ILE A 533 -5.56 -9.37 26.65
N TRP A 534 -5.34 -9.84 25.42
CA TRP A 534 -5.98 -10.99 24.78
C TRP A 534 -4.90 -11.95 24.31
#